data_AF-A0A085GKA1-F1
#
_entry.id   AF-A0A085GKA1-F1
#
_cell.length_a   1.000
_cell.length_b   1.000
_cell.length_c   1.000
_cell.angle_alpha   90.00
_cell.angle_beta   90.00
_cell.angle_gamma   90.00
#
_symmetry.space_group_name_H-M   'P 1'
#
loop_
_entity.id
_entity.type
_entity.pdbx_description
1 polymer ?
#
loop_
_entity_poly.entity_id
_entity_poly.type
_entity_poly.pdbx_seq_one_letter_code
_entity_poly.pdbx_strand_id
1 'polypeptide(L)'
;MNTRSLTRFVLAGALLASFNASAVPGLWQQGYGQGNAEYSVTDASGKMFTINCTGNPDQNGFYQHSVFLTQTDNRMVSSHDDGTSITVVMNHQQYAIPSSLGWRNGDNAWYDFIKDIRQAGQFEVYINNRKAGTFSPDVQNAQKVLPTLADCTND
;
A
#
# COMPACT_ATOMS: atom_id res chain seq x y z
N MET A 1 55.94 -11.28 -22.75
CA MET A 1 55.42 -11.40 -21.37
C MET A 1 53.96 -11.86 -21.43
N ASN A 2 53.75 -13.15 -21.20
CA ASN A 2 52.44 -13.78 -21.11
C ASN A 2 51.99 -13.77 -19.66
N THR A 3 50.80 -13.26 -19.37
CA THR A 3 49.74 -13.96 -18.61
C THR A 3 48.53 -13.03 -18.50
N ARG A 4 47.49 -13.32 -19.28
CA ARG A 4 46.15 -12.74 -19.10
C ARG A 4 45.55 -13.40 -17.86
N SER A 5 45.34 -12.63 -16.79
CA SER A 5 44.59 -13.08 -15.62
C SER A 5 43.10 -13.05 -15.93
N LEU A 6 42.51 -14.23 -16.14
CA LEU A 6 41.06 -14.43 -16.20
C LEU A 6 40.56 -14.66 -14.77
N THR A 7 40.16 -13.59 -14.08
CA THR A 7 39.46 -13.73 -12.80
C THR A 7 38.00 -14.01 -13.07
N ARG A 8 37.64 -15.29 -12.96
CA ARG A 8 36.25 -15.78 -12.91
C ARG A 8 35.60 -15.26 -11.63
N PHE A 9 34.73 -14.25 -11.73
CA PHE A 9 33.76 -13.97 -10.67
C PHE A 9 32.47 -14.71 -11.00
N VAL A 10 32.38 -15.95 -10.50
CA VAL A 10 31.11 -16.61 -10.24
C VAL A 10 30.63 -16.09 -8.90
N LEU A 11 29.49 -15.38 -8.84
CA LEU A 11 28.76 -15.22 -7.58
C LEU A 11 27.26 -15.05 -7.81
N ALA A 12 26.58 -16.16 -7.53
CA ALA A 12 25.26 -16.30 -6.94
C ALA A 12 24.11 -15.51 -7.60
N GLY A 13 23.38 -16.19 -8.49
CA GLY A 13 21.97 -15.87 -8.70
C GLY A 13 21.22 -16.11 -7.39
N ALA A 14 20.91 -15.03 -6.67
CA ALA A 14 19.90 -15.08 -5.63
C ALA A 14 18.58 -15.45 -6.31
N LEU A 15 18.18 -16.71 -6.18
CA LEU A 15 16.82 -17.13 -6.45
C LEU A 15 15.93 -16.31 -5.52
N LEU A 16 15.38 -15.22 -6.04
CA LEU A 16 14.20 -14.56 -5.49
C LEU A 16 13.08 -15.59 -5.57
N ALA A 17 12.97 -16.43 -4.55
CA ALA A 17 11.73 -17.13 -4.30
C ALA A 17 10.73 -16.02 -3.96
N SER A 18 9.99 -15.58 -4.97
CA SER A 18 8.78 -14.79 -4.77
C SER A 18 7.87 -15.64 -3.89
N PHE A 19 7.85 -15.33 -2.60
CA PHE A 19 6.87 -15.89 -1.69
C PHE A 19 5.51 -15.52 -2.27
N ASN A 20 4.85 -16.48 -2.93
CA ASN A 20 3.41 -16.39 -3.12
C ASN A 20 2.83 -16.58 -1.71
N ALA A 21 2.87 -15.51 -0.92
CA ALA A 21 2.19 -15.46 0.35
C ALA A 21 0.71 -15.62 0.01
N SER A 22 0.18 -16.82 0.23
CA SER A 22 -1.26 -17.02 0.24
C SER A 22 -1.81 -16.27 1.44
N ALA A 23 -2.12 -14.99 1.24
CA ALA A 23 -2.74 -14.16 2.26
C ALA A 23 -4.19 -14.63 2.39
N VAL A 24 -4.55 -15.09 3.60
CA VAL A 24 -5.94 -15.41 3.94
C VAL A 24 -6.77 -14.14 3.68
N PRO A 25 -7.81 -14.19 2.82
CA PRO A 25 -8.62 -13.02 2.53
C PRO A 25 -9.17 -12.38 3.80
N GLY A 26 -9.18 -11.05 3.83
CA GLY A 26 -9.67 -10.28 4.98
C GLY A 26 -8.72 -10.16 6.17
N LEU A 27 -7.53 -10.79 6.16
CA LEU A 27 -6.50 -10.51 7.16
C LEU A 27 -5.49 -9.50 6.64
N TRP A 28 -5.37 -8.38 7.35
CA TRP A 28 -4.28 -7.44 7.20
C TRP A 28 -2.95 -8.09 7.60
N GLN A 29 -1.94 -7.78 6.81
CA GLN A 29 -0.55 -8.17 7.00
C GLN A 29 0.33 -6.92 6.94
N GLN A 30 1.42 -6.92 7.71
CA GLN A 30 2.43 -5.87 7.66
C GLN A 30 3.70 -6.41 7.02
N GLY A 31 4.25 -5.66 6.08
CA GLY A 31 5.57 -5.83 5.51
C GLY A 31 6.41 -4.56 5.71
N TYR A 32 7.72 -4.71 5.52
CA TYR A 32 8.63 -3.57 5.45
C TYR A 32 9.62 -3.78 4.32
N GLY A 33 9.77 -2.77 3.46
CA GLY A 33 10.62 -2.84 2.29
C GLY A 33 11.05 -1.47 1.82
N GLN A 34 12.35 -1.32 1.53
CA GLN A 34 12.92 -0.10 0.93
C GLN A 34 12.60 1.21 1.68
N GLY A 35 12.44 1.15 3.01
CA GLY A 35 12.07 2.33 3.80
C GLY A 35 10.57 2.56 3.95
N ASN A 36 9.72 1.65 3.49
CA ASN A 36 8.28 1.75 3.60
C ASN A 36 7.70 0.67 4.51
N ALA A 37 6.80 1.05 5.41
CA ALA A 37 5.91 0.13 6.08
C ALA A 37 4.65 -0.07 5.22
N GLU A 38 4.40 -1.31 4.81
CA GLU A 38 3.30 -1.67 3.92
C GLU A 38 2.30 -2.52 4.68
N TYR A 39 1.02 -2.15 4.60
CA TYR A 39 -0.08 -2.87 5.23
C TYR A 39 -1.02 -3.34 4.14
N SER A 40 -1.22 -4.64 3.98
CA SER A 40 -1.99 -5.19 2.87
C SER A 40 -3.10 -6.13 3.33
N VAL A 41 -4.21 -6.12 2.61
CA VAL A 41 -5.33 -7.05 2.77
C VAL A 41 -5.83 -7.53 1.41
N THR A 42 -6.19 -8.80 1.32
CA THR A 42 -6.67 -9.42 0.09
C THR A 42 -8.18 -9.65 0.14
N ASP A 43 -8.88 -9.40 -0.96
CA ASP A 43 -10.30 -9.74 -1.11
C ASP A 43 -10.51 -11.22 -1.45
N ALA A 44 -11.76 -11.69 -1.44
CA ALA A 44 -12.08 -13.08 -1.75
C ALA A 44 -11.75 -13.50 -3.19
N SER A 45 -11.50 -12.53 -4.09
CA SER A 45 -11.12 -12.78 -5.48
C SER A 45 -9.60 -12.78 -5.71
N GLY A 46 -8.81 -12.44 -4.69
CA GLY A 46 -7.35 -12.36 -4.78
C GLY A 46 -6.79 -10.98 -5.13
N LYS A 47 -7.62 -9.92 -5.19
CA LYS A 47 -7.10 -8.55 -5.33
C LYS A 47 -6.57 -8.08 -3.99
N MET A 48 -5.49 -7.31 -4.00
CA MET A 48 -4.84 -6.83 -2.79
C MET A 48 -4.89 -5.31 -2.71
N PHE A 49 -5.34 -4.80 -1.56
CA PHE A 49 -5.28 -3.38 -1.21
C PHE A 49 -4.13 -3.17 -0.25
N THR A 50 -3.26 -2.20 -0.53
CA THR A 50 -2.08 -1.90 0.29
C THR A 50 -2.06 -0.43 0.68
N ILE A 51 -1.88 -0.15 1.97
CA ILE A 51 -1.53 1.16 2.50
C ILE A 51 -0.01 1.19 2.64
N ASN A 52 0.63 2.17 2.02
CA ASN A 52 2.06 2.35 2.00
C ASN A 52 2.45 3.60 2.79
N CYS A 53 3.03 3.39 3.95
CA CYS A 53 3.53 4.44 4.83
C CYS A 53 5.04 4.58 4.59
N THR A 54 5.41 5.49 3.69
CA THR A 54 6.82 5.76 3.40
C THR A 54 7.54 6.47 4.54
N GLY A 55 8.74 6.00 4.89
CA GLY A 55 9.72 6.71 5.72
C GLY A 55 10.72 7.51 4.89
N ASN A 56 10.52 7.62 3.57
CA ASN A 56 11.38 8.36 2.66
C ASN A 56 10.66 9.66 2.23
N PRO A 57 11.03 10.83 2.79
CA PRO A 57 10.40 12.08 2.40
C PRO A 57 10.82 12.49 0.98
N ASP A 58 9.98 13.27 0.33
CA ASP A 58 10.28 13.91 -0.94
C ASP A 58 11.30 15.06 -0.78
N GLN A 59 11.60 15.77 -1.88
CA GLN A 59 12.58 16.86 -1.89
C GLN A 59 12.19 18.04 -0.97
N ASN A 60 10.92 18.15 -0.59
CA ASN A 60 10.40 19.19 0.28
C ASN A 60 10.24 18.71 1.73
N GLY A 61 10.61 17.46 2.03
CA GLY A 61 10.50 16.89 3.36
C GLY A 61 9.16 16.21 3.67
N PHE A 62 8.28 16.03 2.68
CA PHE A 62 6.98 15.40 2.91
C PHE A 62 7.00 13.91 2.61
N TYR A 63 6.42 13.12 3.51
CA TYR A 63 6.19 11.70 3.29
C TYR A 63 4.98 11.52 2.37
N GLN A 64 5.25 11.12 1.13
CA GLN A 64 4.23 10.83 0.13
C GLN A 64 3.69 9.41 0.33
N HIS A 65 2.89 9.23 1.39
CA HIS A 65 2.18 7.98 1.64
C HIS A 65 1.17 7.70 0.53
N SER A 66 0.91 6.43 0.27
CA SER A 66 0.12 6.03 -0.90
C SER A 66 -0.75 4.81 -0.63
N VAL A 67 -1.74 4.63 -1.51
CA VAL A 67 -2.52 3.40 -1.60
C VAL A 67 -2.20 2.71 -2.91
N PHE A 68 -2.01 1.39 -2.85
CA PHE A 68 -1.92 0.53 -4.03
C PHE A 68 -3.11 -0.42 -4.10
N LEU A 69 -3.59 -0.68 -5.32
CA LEU A 69 -4.50 -1.78 -5.61
C LEU A 69 -3.86 -2.72 -6.63
N THR A 70 -3.49 -3.92 -6.18
CA THR A 70 -2.96 -4.98 -7.03
C THR A 70 -4.10 -5.89 -7.50
N GLN A 71 -4.24 -5.99 -8.82
CA GLN A 71 -5.22 -6.84 -9.48
C GLN A 71 -4.75 -8.30 -9.52
N THR A 72 -5.66 -9.22 -9.87
CA THR A 72 -5.37 -10.66 -9.96
C THR A 72 -4.38 -11.03 -11.08
N ASP A 73 -4.17 -10.14 -12.04
CA ASP A 73 -3.16 -10.24 -13.11
C ASP A 73 -1.81 -9.59 -12.71
N ASN A 74 -1.62 -9.27 -11.43
CA ASN A 74 -0.49 -8.56 -10.85
C ASN A 74 -0.29 -7.12 -11.33
N ARG A 75 -1.25 -6.55 -12.08
CA ARG A 75 -1.21 -5.12 -12.38
C ARG A 75 -1.49 -4.31 -11.12
N MET A 76 -0.61 -3.38 -10.80
CA MET A 76 -0.75 -2.46 -9.67
C MET A 76 -1.23 -1.10 -10.18
N VAL A 77 -2.09 -0.46 -9.39
CA VAL A 77 -2.50 0.94 -9.56
C VAL A 77 -2.16 1.69 -8.27
N SER A 78 -1.57 2.87 -8.39
CA SER A 78 -1.18 3.73 -7.27
C SER A 78 -2.05 4.97 -7.18
N SER A 79 -2.27 5.49 -5.96
CA SER A 79 -2.90 6.79 -5.75
C SER A 79 -2.09 7.96 -6.36
N HIS A 80 -0.79 7.76 -6.57
CA HIS A 80 0.10 8.77 -7.20
C HIS A 80 0.15 8.68 -8.73
N ASP A 81 -0.46 7.67 -9.36
CA ASP A 81 -0.40 7.52 -10.81
C ASP A 81 -1.18 8.66 -11.50
N ASP A 82 -0.58 9.28 -12.52
CA ASP A 82 -1.25 10.32 -13.31
C ASP A 82 -2.56 9.81 -13.92
N GLY A 83 -3.64 10.58 -13.75
CA GLY A 83 -4.97 10.22 -14.25
C GLY A 83 -5.68 9.12 -13.46
N THR A 84 -5.14 8.74 -12.29
CA THR A 84 -5.77 7.79 -11.37
C THR A 84 -6.40 8.53 -10.20
N SER A 85 -7.67 8.23 -9.94
CA SER A 85 -8.38 8.59 -8.71
C SER A 85 -8.75 7.32 -7.97
N ILE A 86 -8.31 7.20 -6.72
CA ILE A 86 -8.72 6.12 -5.82
C ILE A 86 -9.68 6.70 -4.79
N THR A 87 -10.85 6.08 -4.65
CA THR A 87 -11.81 6.40 -3.60
C THR A 87 -12.12 5.15 -2.80
N VAL A 88 -12.03 5.26 -1.48
CA VAL A 88 -12.42 4.20 -0.55
C VAL A 88 -13.77 4.57 0.04
N VAL A 89 -14.72 3.64 0.01
CA VAL A 89 -16.06 3.83 0.56
C VAL A 89 -16.24 2.86 1.72
N MET A 90 -16.45 3.37 2.92
CA MET A 90 -16.64 2.58 4.13
C MET A 90 -17.55 3.35 5.10
N ASN A 91 -18.32 2.63 5.91
CA ASN A 91 -19.20 3.24 6.93
C ASN A 91 -20.09 4.37 6.38
N HIS A 92 -20.62 4.21 5.16
CA HIS A 92 -21.42 5.20 4.43
C HIS A 92 -20.72 6.53 4.10
N GLN A 93 -19.39 6.59 4.22
CA GLN A 93 -18.58 7.76 3.90
C GLN A 93 -17.60 7.43 2.76
N GLN A 94 -17.29 8.45 1.96
CA GLN A 94 -16.30 8.35 0.88
C GLN A 94 -15.01 9.06 1.32
N TYR A 95 -13.88 8.42 1.04
CA TYR A 95 -12.54 8.92 1.29
C TYR A 95 -11.81 8.98 -0.05
N ALA A 96 -11.66 10.19 -0.57
CA ALA A 96 -10.81 10.42 -1.74
C ALA A 96 -9.35 10.33 -1.30
N ILE A 97 -8.61 9.37 -1.86
CA ILE A 97 -7.19 9.22 -1.54
C ILE A 97 -6.42 10.29 -2.32
N PRO A 98 -5.69 11.20 -1.65
CA PRO A 98 -4.94 12.25 -2.32
C PRO A 98 -3.88 11.69 -3.27
N SER A 99 -3.69 12.34 -4.42
CA SER A 99 -2.59 12.03 -5.34
C SER A 99 -1.25 12.62 -4.90
N SER A 100 -1.24 13.46 -3.86
CA SER A 100 -0.05 13.97 -3.20
C SER A 100 -0.39 14.52 -1.81
N LEU A 101 0.60 14.50 -0.92
CA LEU A 101 0.56 15.01 0.45
C LEU A 101 1.53 16.19 0.64
N GLY A 102 1.53 16.79 1.83
CA GLY A 102 2.31 18.00 2.15
C GLY A 102 1.53 19.30 1.97
N TRP A 103 0.21 19.21 1.98
CA TRP A 103 -0.70 20.36 1.93
C TRP A 103 -1.99 20.04 2.69
N ARG A 104 -2.55 21.08 3.33
CA ARG A 104 -3.58 20.94 4.36
C ARG A 104 -4.73 19.98 4.03
N ASN A 105 -5.39 20.09 2.87
CA ASN A 105 -6.56 19.25 2.61
C ASN A 105 -6.16 17.82 2.22
N GLY A 106 -5.00 17.64 1.57
CA GLY A 106 -4.45 16.32 1.29
C GLY A 106 -4.12 15.58 2.57
N ASP A 107 -3.38 16.24 3.47
CA ASP A 107 -2.98 15.66 4.75
C ASP A 107 -4.20 15.35 5.65
N ASN A 108 -5.19 16.25 5.71
CA ASN A 108 -6.44 15.99 6.45
C ASN A 108 -7.23 14.81 5.86
N ALA A 109 -7.35 14.72 4.53
CA ALA A 109 -8.07 13.61 3.89
C ALA A 109 -7.37 12.26 4.13
N TRP A 110 -6.04 12.25 4.11
CA TRP A 110 -5.24 11.08 4.43
C TRP A 110 -5.37 10.69 5.90
N TYR A 111 -5.27 11.65 6.82
CA TYR A 111 -5.47 11.44 8.26
C TYR A 111 -6.83 10.78 8.55
N ASP A 112 -7.92 11.36 8.03
CA ASP A 112 -9.28 10.84 8.24
C ASP A 112 -9.43 9.41 7.69
N PHE A 113 -8.84 9.13 6.52
CA PHE A 113 -8.81 7.79 5.95
C PHE A 113 -8.08 6.78 6.85
N ILE A 114 -6.85 7.08 7.28
CA ILE A 114 -6.04 6.18 8.13
C ILE A 114 -6.71 5.94 9.48
N LYS A 115 -7.35 6.97 10.04
CA LYS A 115 -8.09 6.86 11.30
C LYS A 115 -9.25 5.86 11.21
N ASP A 116 -10.05 5.97 10.16
CA ASP A 116 -11.34 5.27 10.09
C ASP A 116 -11.23 3.88 9.44
N ILE A 117 -10.25 3.63 8.57
CA ILE A 117 -10.05 2.31 7.93
C ILE A 117 -9.76 1.20 8.94
N ARG A 118 -9.20 1.56 10.10
CA ARG A 118 -8.94 0.64 11.22
C ARG A 118 -10.21 0.05 11.85
N GLN A 119 -11.35 0.68 11.61
CA GLN A 119 -12.64 0.30 12.18
C GLN A 119 -13.58 -0.29 11.12
N ALA A 120 -13.17 -0.30 9.86
CA ALA A 120 -14.01 -0.77 8.76
C ALA A 120 -14.07 -2.31 8.76
N GLY A 121 -15.26 -2.88 9.01
CA GLY A 121 -15.52 -4.30 8.77
C GLY A 121 -15.75 -4.64 7.29
N GLN A 122 -15.99 -3.63 6.47
CA GLN A 122 -16.05 -3.72 5.03
C GLN A 122 -15.71 -2.36 4.41
N PHE A 123 -15.02 -2.38 3.27
CA PHE A 123 -14.82 -1.20 2.44
C PHE A 123 -14.83 -1.57 0.96
N GLU A 124 -15.24 -0.62 0.14
CA GLU A 124 -15.21 -0.72 -1.31
C GLU A 124 -14.15 0.21 -1.86
N VAL A 125 -13.44 -0.24 -2.90
CA VAL A 125 -12.42 0.57 -3.57
C VAL A 125 -12.91 0.87 -4.98
N TYR A 126 -12.86 2.14 -5.34
CA TYR A 126 -13.20 2.64 -6.67
C TYR A 126 -11.96 3.23 -7.31
N ILE A 127 -11.72 2.87 -8.58
CA ILE A 127 -10.70 3.51 -9.43
C ILE A 127 -11.44 4.26 -10.53
N ASN A 128 -11.22 5.56 -10.65
CA ASN A 128 -11.83 6.39 -11.69
C ASN A 128 -13.36 6.21 -11.73
N ASN A 129 -13.99 6.28 -10.55
CA ASN A 129 -15.43 6.12 -10.32
C ASN A 129 -16.01 4.74 -10.69
N ARG A 130 -15.16 3.73 -10.92
CA ARG A 130 -15.58 2.35 -11.17
C ARG A 130 -15.18 1.46 -10.00
N LYS A 131 -16.13 0.68 -9.50
CA LYS A 131 -15.87 -0.26 -8.41
C LYS A 131 -14.81 -1.28 -8.85
N ALA A 132 -13.71 -1.33 -8.12
CA ALA A 132 -12.56 -2.18 -8.39
C ALA A 132 -12.47 -3.39 -7.45
N GLY A 133 -13.01 -3.27 -6.22
CA GLY A 133 -13.04 -4.37 -5.26
C GLY A 133 -13.93 -4.10 -4.04
N THR A 134 -14.25 -5.17 -3.33
CA THR A 134 -14.90 -5.13 -2.02
C THR A 134 -14.05 -5.95 -1.05
N PHE A 135 -13.60 -5.32 0.03
CA PHE A 135 -12.76 -5.93 1.05
C PHE A 135 -13.56 -6.05 2.34
N SER A 136 -13.47 -7.19 3.01
CA SER A 136 -14.16 -7.44 4.29
C SER A 136 -13.13 -7.90 5.31
N PRO A 137 -12.33 -6.96 5.85
CA PRO A 137 -11.27 -7.32 6.79
C PRO A 137 -11.81 -7.71 8.15
N ASP A 138 -11.05 -8.53 8.87
CA ASP A 138 -11.28 -8.76 10.29
C ASP A 138 -10.90 -7.51 11.10
N VAL A 139 -11.85 -6.94 11.84
CA VAL A 139 -11.67 -5.66 12.54
C VAL A 139 -10.64 -5.78 13.67
N GLN A 140 -10.57 -6.91 14.37
CA GLN A 140 -9.61 -7.08 15.46
C GLN A 140 -8.17 -7.16 14.94
N ASN A 141 -7.99 -7.87 13.82
CA ASN A 141 -6.75 -7.92 13.09
C ASN A 141 -6.37 -6.55 12.50
N ALA A 142 -7.32 -5.83 11.91
CA ALA A 142 -7.09 -4.47 11.41
C ALA A 142 -6.59 -3.55 12.52
N GLN A 143 -7.24 -3.54 13.69
CA GLN A 143 -6.84 -2.73 14.84
C GLN A 143 -5.43 -3.06 15.35
N LYS A 144 -5.02 -4.33 15.26
CA LYS A 144 -3.71 -4.83 15.68
C LYS A 144 -2.59 -4.51 14.68
N VAL A 145 -2.88 -4.62 13.38
CA VAL A 145 -1.86 -4.61 12.32
C VAL A 145 -1.68 -3.23 11.71
N LEU A 146 -2.76 -2.48 11.49
CA LEU A 146 -2.71 -1.19 10.81
C LEU A 146 -1.93 -0.12 11.59
N PRO A 147 -1.33 0.87 10.88
CA PRO A 147 -0.46 1.86 11.49
C PRO A 147 -1.20 2.71 12.53
N THR A 148 -0.47 3.22 13.52
CA THR A 148 -0.97 4.36 14.29
C THR A 148 -0.91 5.62 13.44
N LEU A 149 -1.67 6.65 13.81
CA LEU A 149 -1.70 7.90 13.04
C LEU A 149 -0.30 8.51 12.90
N ALA A 150 0.51 8.45 13.96
CA ALA A 150 1.87 8.96 13.96
C ALA A 150 2.82 8.22 13.01
N ASP A 151 2.52 6.97 12.64
CA ASP A 151 3.40 6.16 11.79
C ASP A 151 3.16 6.40 10.29
N CYS A 152 2.09 7.13 9.94
CA CYS A 152 1.61 7.22 8.56
C CYS A 152 0.91 8.55 8.27
N THR A 153 1.38 9.65 8.86
CA THR A 153 0.92 11.02 8.57
C THR A 153 2.11 11.97 8.54
N ASN A 154 1.92 13.18 8.02
CA ASN A 154 2.94 14.25 7.98
C ASN A 154 2.90 15.16 9.23
N ASP A 155 2.21 14.76 10.29
CA ASP A 155 2.00 15.53 11.53
C ASP A 155 3.16 15.40 12.55
#